data_AF-A0A933D229-F1
#
_entry.id   AF-A0A933D229-F1
#
_cell.length_a   1.000
_cell.length_b   1.000
_cell.length_c   1.000
_cell.angle_alpha   90.00
_cell.angle_beta   90.00
_cell.angle_gamma   90.00
#
_symmetry.space_group_name_H-M   'P 1'
#
loop_
_entity.id
_entity.type
_entity.pdbx_description
1 polymer ?
#
loop_
_entity_poly.entity_id
_entity_poly.type
_entity_poly.pdbx_seq_one_letter_code
_entity_poly.pdbx_strand_id
1 'polypeptide(L)'
;MGMDLFPARNGTKVMLGFIVRRCAKELGHQPTPEEFADWANNQEENGTRYRLFGQEISPSSAAIMLRHLGRLVTVRSPAIVNGNRAKFG
;
A
#
# COMPACT_ATOMS: atom_id res chain seq x y z
N MET A 1 33.85 -7.02 9.67
CA MET A 1 32.88 -5.92 9.84
C MET A 1 31.88 -6.01 8.70
N GLY A 2 30.67 -6.52 8.97
CA GLY A 2 29.63 -6.68 7.97
C GLY A 2 28.85 -5.37 7.79
N MET A 3 28.97 -4.76 6.61
CA MET A 3 28.17 -3.61 6.19
C MET A 3 27.33 -4.00 4.97
N ASP A 4 26.29 -4.78 5.19
CA ASP A 4 25.22 -4.96 4.20
C ASP A 4 23.89 -5.12 4.97
N LEU A 5 23.41 -4.00 5.53
CA LEU A 5 22.22 -3.93 6.37
C LEU A 5 21.08 -3.13 5.71
N PHE A 6 20.84 -3.36 4.43
CA PHE A 6 19.50 -3.17 3.86
C PHE A 6 19.30 -4.23 2.78
N PRO A 7 18.70 -5.40 3.08
CA PRO A 7 18.29 -6.30 2.00
C PRO A 7 17.41 -5.46 1.07
N ALA A 8 17.78 -5.41 -0.21
CA ALA A 8 17.03 -4.73 -1.25
C ALA A 8 15.55 -5.07 -1.05
N ARG A 9 14.78 -4.08 -0.57
CA ARG A 9 13.35 -4.24 -0.28
C ARG A 9 12.72 -4.67 -1.60
N ASN A 10 12.42 -5.96 -1.73
CA ASN A 10 11.87 -6.55 -2.94
C ASN A 10 10.41 -6.08 -3.04
N GLY A 11 10.25 -4.81 -3.42
CA GLY A 11 8.97 -4.14 -3.49
C GLY A 11 8.12 -4.89 -4.49
N THR A 12 6.94 -5.32 -4.05
CA THR A 12 6.08 -6.12 -4.92
C THR A 12 5.39 -5.20 -5.92
N LYS A 13 5.45 -5.55 -7.20
CA LYS A 13 4.69 -4.84 -8.23
C LYS A 13 3.24 -5.32 -8.18
N VAL A 14 2.34 -4.38 -7.91
CA VAL A 14 0.89 -4.63 -7.81
C VAL A 14 0.17 -3.65 -8.72
N MET A 15 -0.92 -4.08 -9.34
CA MET A 15 -1.77 -3.16 -10.08
C MET A 15 -2.51 -2.25 -9.11
N LEU A 16 -2.48 -0.95 -9.39
CA LEU A 16 -3.07 0.08 -8.55
C LEU A 16 -4.57 -0.16 -8.28
N GLY A 17 -5.29 -0.72 -9.25
CA GLY A 17 -6.68 -1.13 -9.09
C GLY A 17 -6.90 -2.16 -7.99
N PHE A 18 -5.96 -3.08 -7.71
CA PHE A 18 -6.08 -4.01 -6.57
C PHE A 18 -5.94 -3.27 -5.24
N ILE A 19 -5.02 -2.33 -5.17
CA ILE A 19 -4.79 -1.52 -3.96
C ILE A 19 -6.02 -0.66 -3.67
N VAL A 20 -6.57 0.02 -4.69
CA VAL A 20 -7.77 0.86 -4.56
C VAL A 20 -8.98 0.02 -4.16
N ARG A 21 -9.15 -1.19 -4.72
CA ARG A 21 -10.22 -2.11 -4.32
C ARG A 21 -10.08 -2.58 -2.87
N ARG A 22 -8.86 -2.82 -2.41
CA ARG A 22 -8.61 -3.18 -1.00
C ARG A 22 -8.95 -2.01 -0.07
N CYS A 23 -8.47 -0.82 -0.38
CA CYS A 23 -8.81 0.40 0.35
C CYS A 23 -10.33 0.60 0.41
N ALA A 24 -11.03 0.48 -0.73
CA ALA A 24 -12.48 0.59 -0.79
C ALA A 24 -13.21 -0.45 0.06
N LYS A 25 -12.68 -1.68 0.12
CA LYS A 25 -13.23 -2.75 0.96
C LYS A 25 -13.05 -2.46 2.45
N GLU A 26 -11.92 -1.89 2.85
CA GLU A 26 -11.63 -1.53 4.25
C GLU A 26 -12.45 -0.30 4.69
N LEU A 27 -12.67 0.67 3.81
CA LEU A 27 -13.50 1.86 4.09
C LEU A 27 -15.01 1.60 3.95
N GLY A 28 -15.42 0.61 3.15
CA GLY A 28 -16.81 0.30 2.86
C GLY A 28 -17.44 1.12 1.71
N HIS A 29 -16.66 1.96 1.03
CA HIS A 29 -17.08 2.76 -0.13
C HIS A 29 -15.89 3.06 -1.05
N GLN A 30 -16.13 3.71 -2.20
CA GLN A 30 -15.02 4.16 -3.05
C GLN A 30 -14.23 5.28 -2.35
N PRO A 31 -12.89 5.17 -2.23
CA PRO A 31 -12.09 6.17 -1.52
C PRO A 31 -12.02 7.48 -2.31
N THR A 32 -12.12 8.58 -1.59
CA THR A 32 -11.66 9.89 -2.09
C THR A 32 -10.11 9.93 -2.15
N PRO A 33 -9.51 10.90 -2.87
CA PRO A 33 -8.06 11.06 -2.88
C PRO A 33 -7.44 11.26 -1.50
N GLU A 34 -8.15 11.95 -0.59
CA GLU A 34 -7.69 12.20 0.78
C GLU A 34 -7.69 10.91 1.60
N GLU A 35 -8.78 10.16 1.55
CA GLU A 35 -8.88 8.87 2.26
C GLU A 35 -7.90 7.83 1.72
N PHE A 36 -7.70 7.79 0.40
CA PHE A 36 -6.71 6.89 -0.19
C PHE A 36 -5.30 7.25 0.26
N ALA A 37 -4.97 8.55 0.32
CA ALA A 37 -3.67 9.01 0.79
C ALA A 37 -3.45 8.65 2.26
N ASP A 38 -4.43 8.96 3.12
CA ASP A 38 -4.35 8.62 4.54
C ASP A 38 -4.21 7.12 4.77
N TRP A 39 -5.06 6.32 4.13
CA TRP A 39 -5.01 4.86 4.21
C TRP A 39 -3.63 4.35 3.77
N ALA A 40 -3.12 4.78 2.60
CA ALA A 40 -1.82 4.33 2.09
C ALA A 40 -0.64 4.76 2.97
N ASN A 41 -0.75 5.89 3.67
CA ASN A 41 0.31 6.40 4.55
C ASN A 41 0.32 5.74 5.94
N ASN A 42 -0.82 5.20 6.38
CA ASN A 42 -1.03 4.65 7.72
C ASN A 42 -1.30 3.13 7.71
N GLN A 43 -0.53 2.36 6.95
CA GLN A 43 -0.64 0.90 6.99
C GLN A 43 0.00 0.36 8.29
N GLU A 44 -0.53 -0.73 8.82
CA GLU A 44 -0.02 -1.39 10.03
C GLU A 44 0.27 -2.87 9.76
N GLU A 45 1.45 -3.33 10.17
CA GLU A 45 1.83 -4.75 10.14
C GLU A 45 2.60 -5.08 11.41
N ASN A 46 2.16 -6.10 12.16
CA ASN A 46 2.74 -6.48 13.46
C ASN A 46 2.90 -5.29 14.43
N GLY A 47 1.90 -4.40 14.48
CA GLY A 47 1.92 -3.20 15.34
C GLY A 47 2.89 -2.10 14.89
N THR A 48 3.57 -2.27 13.75
CA THR A 48 4.45 -1.25 13.18
C THR A 48 3.75 -0.54 12.04
N ARG A 49 3.65 0.79 12.14
CA ARG A 49 3.10 1.63 11.06
C ARG A 49 4.12 1.85 9.94
N TYR A 50 3.66 1.78 8.71
CA TYR A 50 4.48 2.01 7.53
C TYR A 50 3.66 2.66 6.39
N ARG A 51 4.40 3.25 5.45
CA ARG A 51 3.84 3.84 4.24
C ARG A 51 3.85 2.82 3.12
N LEU A 52 2.69 2.57 2.51
CA LEU A 52 2.48 1.53 1.50
C LEU A 52 3.44 1.67 0.32
N PHE A 53 3.60 2.89 -0.19
CA PHE A 53 4.49 3.21 -1.32
C PHE A 53 5.93 3.50 -0.90
N GLY A 54 6.26 3.29 0.37
CA GLY A 54 7.58 3.59 0.93
C GLY A 54 7.90 5.07 1.12
N GLN A 55 7.00 5.95 0.68
CA GLN A 55 7.04 7.39 0.87
C GLN A 55 5.63 7.89 1.15
N GLU A 56 5.53 9.10 1.69
CA GLU A 56 4.24 9.73 1.92
C GLU A 56 3.64 10.13 0.58
N ILE A 57 2.34 9.87 0.40
CA ILE A 57 1.62 10.38 -0.76
C ILE A 57 0.65 11.47 -0.32
N SER A 58 0.62 12.55 -1.10
CA SER A 58 -0.34 13.63 -0.91
C SER A 58 -1.66 13.33 -1.63
N PRO A 59 -2.77 13.98 -1.25
CA PRO A 59 -4.07 13.84 -1.93
C PRO A 59 -4.00 14.12 -3.44
N SER A 60 -3.14 15.05 -3.88
CA SER A 60 -2.93 15.34 -5.30
C SER A 60 -2.32 14.15 -6.05
N SER A 61 -1.34 13.47 -5.45
CA SER A 61 -0.74 12.25 -6.00
C SER A 61 -1.74 11.10 -6.00
N ALA A 62 -2.53 10.96 -4.94
CA ALA A 62 -3.62 9.99 -4.84
C ALA A 62 -4.67 10.21 -5.94
N ALA A 63 -5.04 11.46 -6.24
CA ALA A 63 -6.00 11.76 -7.30
C ALA A 63 -5.52 11.30 -8.69
N ILE A 64 -4.22 11.46 -8.97
CA ILE A 64 -3.61 10.93 -10.19
C ILE A 64 -3.62 9.39 -10.17
N MET A 65 -3.27 8.79 -9.04
CA MET A 65 -3.28 7.34 -8.86
C MET A 65 -4.67 6.73 -9.11
N LEU A 66 -5.74 7.31 -8.55
CA LEU A 66 -7.11 6.82 -8.73
C LEU A 66 -7.58 6.86 -10.19
N ARG A 67 -7.01 7.72 -11.04
CA ARG A 67 -7.31 7.79 -12.48
C ARG A 67 -6.57 6.74 -13.32
N HIS A 68 -5.52 6.12 -12.77
CA HIS A 68 -4.65 5.18 -13.48
C HIS A 68 -4.67 3.79 -12.86
N LEU A 69 -5.87 3.24 -12.62
CA LEU A 69 -6.05 1.94 -11.95
C LEU A 69 -5.31 0.77 -12.63
N GLY A 70 -5.07 0.83 -13.94
CA GLY A 70 -4.30 -0.20 -14.66
C GLY A 70 -2.78 -0.13 -14.47
N ARG A 71 -2.26 0.89 -13.78
CA ARG A 71 -0.82 1.10 -13.62
C ARG A 71 -0.23 0.15 -12.57
N LEU A 72 0.90 -0.47 -12.89
CA LEU A 72 1.71 -1.20 -11.91
C LEU A 72 2.48 -0.23 -11.02
N VAL A 73 2.40 -0.45 -9.72
CA VAL A 73 3.09 0.32 -8.68
C VAL A 73 3.83 -0.61 -7.74
N THR A 74 4.92 -0.11 -7.18
CA THR A 74 5.74 -0.85 -6.23
C THR A 74 5.25 -0.54 -4.81
N VAL A 75 4.91 -1.58 -4.04
CA VAL A 75 4.52 -1.44 -2.63
C VAL A 75 5.49 -2.17 -1.70
N ARG A 76 5.57 -1.70 -0.45
CA ARG A 76 6.50 -2.22 0.56
C ARG A 76 6.04 -3.49 1.29
N SER A 77 4.91 -4.10 0.91
CA SER A 77 4.40 -5.27 1.62
C SER A 77 4.01 -6.45 0.72
N PRO A 78 4.52 -7.66 1.00
CA PRO A 78 4.04 -8.90 0.37
C PRO A 78 2.63 -9.29 0.88
N ALA A 79 2.15 -8.74 2.00
CA ALA A 79 0.80 -9.00 2.52
C ALA A 79 -0.32 -8.36 1.67
N ILE A 80 -0.01 -7.39 0.81
CA ILE A 80 -0.98 -6.79 -0.12
C ILE A 80 -1.30 -7.74 -1.28
N VAL A 81 -0.33 -8.55 -1.72
CA VAL A 81 -0.53 -9.54 -2.80
C VAL A 81 -1.07 -10.87 -2.30
N ASN A 82 -0.76 -11.26 -1.07
CA ASN A 82 -1.21 -12.53 -0.52
C ASN A 82 -2.49 -12.33 0.28
N GLY A 83 -3.64 -12.30 -0.41
CA GLY A 83 -4.97 -12.09 0.16
C GLY A 83 -5.48 -13.17 1.13
N ASN A 84 -4.61 -13.87 1.85
CA ASN A 84 -4.94 -14.89 2.85
C ASN A 84 -3.74 -15.17 3.77
N ARG A 85 -3.61 -14.45 4.90
CA ARG A 85 -3.05 -14.93 6.18
C ARG A 85 -2.97 -13.80 7.21
N ALA A 86 -4.09 -13.54 7.87
CA ALA A 86 -4.11 -12.98 9.23
C ALA A 86 -5.43 -13.42 9.88
N LYS A 87 -5.62 -14.74 9.96
CA LYS A 87 -6.42 -15.36 11.00
C LYS A 87 -5.45 -16.20 11.84
N PHE A 88 -5.76 -16.35 13.11
CA PHE A 88 -4.98 -16.97 14.20
C PHE A 88 -4.11 -15.99 15.00
N GLY A 89 -4.79 -15.15 15.77
CA GLY A 89 -4.50 -14.94 17.19
C GLY A 89 -5.75 -15.35 17.96
#